data_AF-A0A0D0PK18-F1
#
_entry.id   AF-A0A0D0PK18-F1
#
_cell.length_a   1.000
_cell.length_b   1.000
_cell.length_c   1.000
_cell.angle_alpha   90.00
_cell.angle_beta   90.00
_cell.angle_gamma   90.00
#
_symmetry.space_group_name_H-M   'P 1'
#
loop_
_entity.id
_entity.type
_entity.pdbx_description
1 polymer ?
#
loop_
_entity_poly.entity_id
_entity_poly.type
_entity_poly.pdbx_seq_one_letter_code
_entity_poly.pdbx_strand_id
1 'polypeptide(L)'
;MQNSTQAANAWRILFLLFLANLFNFFDRTIPAIIIEPIRMEWSLSDFQIGIIGTAFTIVYAIAGLPLGRMADTGSRSKLMGWGLATWSALTAVNGLVGSFWAFL
;
A
#
# COMPACT_ATOMS: atom_id res chain seq x y z
N MET A 1 24.16 4.24 -31.71
CA MET A 1 22.82 4.04 -31.11
C MET A 1 22.82 2.67 -30.47
N GLN A 2 22.93 2.59 -29.14
CA GLN A 2 22.90 1.32 -28.43
C GLN A 2 21.53 0.69 -28.67
N ASN A 3 21.49 -0.38 -29.46
CA ASN A 3 20.32 -1.24 -29.57
C ASN A 3 20.15 -1.89 -28.20
N SER A 4 19.39 -1.24 -27.32
CA SER A 4 18.86 -1.84 -26.12
C SER A 4 18.02 -3.02 -26.62
N THR A 5 18.60 -4.21 -26.60
CA THR A 5 17.87 -5.48 -26.71
C THR A 5 16.74 -5.37 -25.71
N GLN A 6 15.54 -5.03 -26.21
CA GLN A 6 14.34 -4.99 -25.43
C GLN A 6 14.22 -6.41 -24.91
N ALA A 7 14.52 -6.62 -23.62
CA ALA A 7 14.51 -7.95 -23.04
C ALA A 7 13.17 -8.57 -23.44
N ALA A 8 13.13 -9.80 -23.95
CA ALA A 8 11.89 -10.42 -24.45
C ALA A 8 10.73 -10.40 -23.42
N ASN A 9 11.05 -10.10 -22.16
CA ASN A 9 10.14 -9.94 -21.03
C ASN A 9 9.75 -8.48 -20.71
N ALA A 10 10.18 -7.48 -21.48
CA ALA A 10 9.93 -6.07 -21.19
C ALA A 10 8.44 -5.77 -21.08
N TRP A 11 7.62 -6.26 -22.01
CA TRP A 11 6.16 -6.15 -21.95
C TRP A 11 5.54 -6.84 -20.75
N ARG A 12 6.07 -8.00 -20.32
CA ARG A 12 5.61 -8.70 -19.11
C ARG A 12 5.93 -7.90 -17.86
N ILE A 13 7.14 -7.34 -17.76
CA ILE A 13 7.55 -6.47 -16.65
C ILE A 13 6.69 -5.20 -16.63
N LEU A 14 6.42 -4.60 -17.80
CA LEU A 14 5.58 -3.41 -17.93
C LEU A 14 4.15 -3.69 -17.46
N PHE A 15 3.59 -4.84 -17.83
CA PHE A 15 2.28 -5.29 -17.35
C PHE A 15 2.25 -5.52 -15.83
N LEU A 16 3.29 -6.15 -15.27
CA LEU A 16 3.40 -6.34 -13.82
C LEU A 16 3.54 -5.01 -13.08
N LEU A 17 4.34 -4.06 -13.60
CA LEU A 17 4.47 -2.72 -13.04
C LEU A 17 3.16 -1.94 -13.15
N PHE A 18 2.44 -2.09 -14.26
CA PHE A 18 1.10 -1.52 -14.43
C PHE A 18 0.13 -2.06 -13.38
N LEU A 19 0.06 -3.37 -13.20
CA LEU A 19 -0.79 -3.98 -12.16
C LEU A 19 -0.38 -3.54 -10.76
N ALA A 20 0.92 -3.54 -10.44
CA ALA A 20 1.41 -3.08 -9.15
C ALA A 20 1.02 -1.61 -8.89
N ASN A 21 1.13 -0.76 -9.90
CA ASN A 21 0.72 0.64 -9.79
C ASN A 21 -0.80 0.80 -9.68
N LEU A 22 -1.57 -0.03 -10.40
CA LEU A 22 -3.02 -0.08 -10.29
C LEU A 22 -3.46 -0.42 -8.86
N PHE A 23 -2.93 -1.51 -8.29
CA PHE A 23 -3.21 -1.89 -6.91
C PHE A 23 -2.79 -0.81 -5.92
N ASN A 24 -1.61 -0.19 -6.11
CA ASN A 24 -1.18 0.92 -5.28
C ASN A 24 -2.18 2.08 -5.26
N PHE A 25 -2.77 2.38 -6.42
CA PHE A 25 -3.77 3.43 -6.54
C PHE A 25 -5.08 3.05 -5.85
N PHE A 26 -5.55 1.82 -6.05
CA PHE A 26 -6.75 1.30 -5.39
C PHE A 26 -6.61 1.33 -3.87
N ASP A 27 -5.50 0.84 -3.34
CA ASP A 27 -5.26 0.80 -1.89
C ASP A 27 -5.21 2.19 -1.25
N ARG A 28 -4.78 3.21 -2.00
CA ARG A 28 -4.84 4.61 -1.54
C ARG A 28 -6.24 5.21 -1.58
N THR A 29 -7.12 4.68 -2.43
CA THR A 29 -8.45 5.28 -2.68
C THR A 29 -9.55 4.61 -1.86
N ILE A 30 -9.45 3.30 -1.62
CA ILE A 30 -10.43 2.53 -0.85
C ILE A 30 -10.69 3.12 0.55
N PRO A 31 -9.67 3.48 1.36
CA PRO A 31 -9.87 4.03 2.70
C PRO A 31 -10.80 5.26 2.71
N ALA A 32 -10.67 6.15 1.71
CA ALA A 32 -11.51 7.34 1.60
C ALA A 32 -12.98 7.02 1.27
N ILE A 33 -13.24 5.89 0.60
CA ILE A 33 -14.59 5.43 0.26
C ILE A 33 -15.23 4.71 1.46
N ILE A 34 -14.46 3.92 2.20
CA ILE A 34 -14.97 3.10 3.32
C ILE A 34 -15.02 3.84 4.66
N ILE A 35 -14.40 5.02 4.78
CA ILE A 35 -14.35 5.76 6.06
C ILE A 35 -15.76 6.14 6.56
N GLU A 36 -16.68 6.49 5.66
CA GLU A 36 -18.06 6.87 5.99
C GLU A 36 -18.92 5.68 6.44
N PRO A 37 -18.95 4.52 5.75
CA PRO A 37 -19.64 3.36 6.28
C PRO A 37 -19.04 2.86 7.60
N ILE A 38 -17.72 2.90 7.79
CA ILE A 38 -17.07 2.55 9.07
C ILE A 38 -17.49 3.52 10.19
N ARG A 39 -17.56 4.83 9.89
CA ARG A 39 -18.09 5.86 10.81
C ARG A 39 -19.48 5.49 11.29
N MET A 40 -20.39 5.12 10.38
CA MET A 40 -21.77 4.78 10.69
C MET A 40 -21.87 3.44 11.44
N GLU A 41 -21.13 2.41 11.02
CA GLU A 41 -21.19 1.07 11.60
C GLU A 41 -20.64 1.02 13.03
N TRP A 42 -19.56 1.73 13.31
CA TRP A 42 -18.93 1.78 14.64
C TRP A 42 -19.31 3.03 15.45
N SER A 43 -20.22 3.87 14.94
CA SER A 43 -20.67 5.12 15.59
C SER A 43 -19.50 5.98 16.09
N LEU A 44 -18.47 6.13 15.25
CA LEU A 44 -17.22 6.79 15.62
C LEU A 44 -17.37 8.31 15.67
N SER A 45 -16.63 8.95 16.59
CA SER A 45 -16.51 10.41 16.63
C SER A 45 -15.58 10.93 15.52
N ASP A 46 -15.74 12.20 15.13
CA ASP A 46 -14.85 12.87 14.16
C ASP A 46 -13.37 12.81 14.58
N PHE A 47 -13.09 12.81 15.89
CA PHE A 47 -11.75 12.68 16.43
C PHE A 47 -11.13 11.29 16.15
N GLN A 48 -11.90 10.22 16.34
CA GLN A 48 -11.47 8.85 16.08
C GLN A 48 -11.14 8.62 14.60
N ILE A 49 -11.91 9.24 13.71
CA ILE A 49 -11.68 9.18 12.26
C ILE A 49 -10.42 9.97 11.86
N GLY A 50 -10.20 11.13 12.48
CA GLY A 50 -8.96 11.89 12.29
C GLY A 50 -7.73 11.12 12.75
N ILE A 51 -7.84 10.33 13.83
CA ILE A 51 -6.75 9.48 14.31
C ILE A 51 -6.42 8.37 13.31
N ILE A 52 -7.40 7.70 12.70
CA ILE A 52 -7.15 6.65 11.68
C ILE A 52 -6.26 7.19 10.55
N GLY A 53 -6.64 8.33 9.95
CA GLY A 53 -5.89 8.92 8.84
C GLY A 53 -4.48 9.38 9.26
N THR A 54 -4.37 9.93 10.47
CA THR A 54 -3.10 10.39 11.02
C THR A 54 -2.16 9.23 11.35
N ALA A 55 -2.66 8.17 11.99
CA ALA A 55 -1.92 6.97 12.30
C ALA A 55 -1.38 6.31 11.03
N PHE A 56 -2.23 6.14 10.00
CA PHE A 56 -1.80 5.63 8.70
C PHE A 56 -0.69 6.50 8.09
N THR A 57 -0.83 7.82 8.12
CA THR A 57 0.17 8.75 7.57
C THR A 57 1.51 8.66 8.30
N ILE A 58 1.50 8.61 9.64
CA ILE A 58 2.71 8.50 10.45
C ILE A 58 3.41 7.16 10.18
N VAL A 59 2.68 6.05 10.20
CA VAL A 59 3.24 4.72 9.92
C VAL A 59 3.83 4.69 8.51
N TYR A 60 3.12 5.22 7.51
CA TYR A 60 3.60 5.29 6.14
C TYR A 60 4.84 6.18 5.99
N ALA A 61 4.91 7.31 6.71
CA ALA A 61 6.08 8.19 6.71
C ALA A 61 7.31 7.50 7.35
N ILE A 62 7.12 6.83 8.49
CA ILE A 62 8.19 6.11 9.19
C ILE A 62 8.64 4.90 8.39
N ALA A 63 7.73 4.15 7.77
CA ALA A 63 8.04 2.98 6.96
C ALA A 63 8.63 3.36 5.59
N GLY A 64 8.19 4.48 5.01
CA GLY A 64 8.66 4.95 3.70
C GLY A 64 10.14 5.34 3.70
N LEU A 65 10.67 5.88 4.80
CA LEU A 65 12.06 6.31 4.91
C LEU A 65 13.10 5.15 4.86
N PRO A 66 12.97 4.05 5.63
CA PRO A 66 13.83 2.88 5.51
C PRO A 66 13.57 2.10 4.23
N LEU A 67 12.30 1.95 3.79
CA LEU A 67 11.98 1.25 2.55
C LEU A 67 12.55 1.97 1.32
N GLY A 68 12.51 3.31 1.31
CA GLY A 68 13.16 4.12 0.27
C GLY A 68 14.67 3.92 0.24
N ARG A 69 15.34 3.91 1.40
CA ARG A 69 16.78 3.62 1.49
C ARG A 69 17.11 2.19 1.02
N MET A 70 16.29 1.20 1.35
CA MET A 70 16.45 -0.18 0.87
C MET A 70 16.17 -0.31 -0.63
N ALA A 71 15.32 0.54 -1.20
CA ALA A 71 15.06 0.60 -2.65
C ALA A 71 16.25 1.13 -3.44
N ASP A 72 16.93 2.14 -2.89
CA ASP A 72 18.08 2.78 -3.52
C ASP A 72 19.35 1.93 -3.45
N THR A 73 19.50 1.11 -2.40
CA THR A 73 20.72 0.31 -2.16
C THR A 73 20.59 -1.18 -2.50
N GLY A 74 19.37 -1.71 -2.69
CA GLY A 74 19.10 -3.14 -2.86
C GLY A 74 18.65 -3.58 -4.26
N SER A 75 18.40 -4.89 -4.39
CA SER A 75 17.79 -5.47 -5.61
C SER A 75 16.32 -5.04 -5.70
N ARG A 76 16.04 -4.06 -6.57
CA ARG A 76 14.72 -3.44 -6.84
C ARG A 76 13.60 -4.48 -6.99
N SER A 77 13.89 -5.62 -7.63
CA SER A 77 12.90 -6.69 -7.87
C SER A 77 12.55 -7.48 -6.61
N LYS A 78 13.52 -7.80 -5.73
CA LYS A 78 13.22 -8.45 -4.44
C LYS A 78 12.46 -7.49 -3.52
N LEU A 79 12.81 -6.21 -3.50
CA LEU A 79 12.12 -5.24 -2.66
C LEU A 79 10.66 -5.03 -3.09
N MET A 80 10.40 -4.92 -4.40
CA MET A 80 9.03 -4.85 -4.91
C MET A 80 8.22 -6.11 -4.55
N GLY A 81 8.82 -7.30 -4.65
CA GLY A 81 8.16 -8.56 -4.29
C GLY A 81 7.81 -8.66 -2.80
N TRP A 82 8.78 -8.39 -1.92
CA TRP A 82 8.54 -8.39 -0.46
C TRP A 82 7.60 -7.28 -0.03
N GLY A 83 7.73 -6.08 -0.61
CA GLY A 83 6.83 -4.96 -0.35
C GLY A 83 5.39 -5.30 -0.72
N LEU A 84 5.17 -5.86 -1.92
CA LEU A 84 3.84 -6.26 -2.37
C LEU A 84 3.24 -7.38 -1.50
N ALA A 85 4.06 -8.36 -1.10
CA ALA A 85 3.61 -9.46 -0.24
C ALA A 85 3.22 -8.97 1.16
N THR A 86 4.08 -8.17 1.81
CA THR A 86 3.78 -7.57 3.11
C THR A 86 2.57 -6.66 3.04
N TRP A 87 2.47 -5.83 1.99
CA TRP A 87 1.35 -4.93 1.80
C TRP A 87 0.04 -5.68 1.59
N SER A 88 0.03 -6.71 0.74
CA SER A 88 -1.16 -7.55 0.52
C SER A 88 -1.58 -8.30 1.79
N ALA A 89 -0.62 -8.78 2.59
CA ALA A 89 -0.91 -9.43 3.86
C ALA A 89 -1.54 -8.45 4.86
N LEU A 90 -1.02 -7.22 4.95
CA LEU A 90 -1.59 -6.17 5.79
C LEU A 90 -3.02 -5.81 5.35
N THR A 91 -3.27 -5.66 4.04
CA THR A 91 -4.62 -5.41 3.51
C THR A 91 -5.57 -6.57 3.81
N ALA A 92 -5.11 -7.82 3.67
CA ALA A 92 -5.92 -9.00 3.98
C ALA A 92 -6.27 -9.08 5.47
N VAL A 93 -5.31 -8.79 6.36
CA VAL A 93 -5.55 -8.73 7.81
C VAL A 93 -6.51 -7.60 8.14
N ASN A 94 -6.36 -6.43 7.52
CA ASN A 94 -7.23 -5.28 7.76
C ASN A 94 -8.69 -5.58 7.39
N GLY A 95 -8.93 -6.34 6.31
CA GLY A 95 -10.28 -6.80 5.93
C GLY A 95 -10.91 -7.83 6.87
N LEU A 96 -10.14 -8.46 7.77
CA LEU A 96 -10.64 -9.42 8.76
C LEU A 96 -10.93 -8.77 10.12
N VAL A 97 -10.59 -7.49 10.29
CA VAL A 97 -10.75 -6.81 11.57
C VAL A 97 -12.18 -6.31 11.75
N GLY A 98 -12.82 -6.74 12.84
CA GLY A 98 -14.17 -6.30 13.24
C GLY A 98 -14.21 -5.26 14.36
N SER A 99 -13.08 -4.65 14.73
CA SER A 99 -13.04 -3.68 15.85
C SER A 99 -12.14 -2.48 15.54
N PHE A 100 -12.60 -1.29 15.95
CA PHE A 100 -11.88 -0.02 15.74
C PHE A 100 -10.43 -0.03 16.24
N TRP A 101 -10.17 -0.60 17.43
CA TRP A 101 -8.83 -0.63 18.01
C TRP A 101 -7.85 -1.57 17.32
N ALA A 102 -8.35 -2.64 16.69
CA ALA A 102 -7.52 -3.52 15.87
C ALA A 102 -7.38 -3.01 14.43
N PHE A 103 -8.25 -2.07 14.02
CA PHE A 103 -8.21 -1.43 12.71
C PHE A 103 -7.20 -0.29 12.69
N LEU A 104 -6.98 0.35 13.84
CA LEU A 104 -5.95 1.36 14.09
C LEU A 104 -4.54 0.75 14.14
#